data_AF-A0A7S0UIG7-F1
#
_entry.id   AF-A0A7S0UIG7-F1
#
_cell.length_a   1.000
_cell.length_b   1.000
_cell.length_c   1.000
_cell.angle_alpha   90.00
_cell.angle_beta   90.00
_cell.angle_gamma   90.00
#
_symmetry.space_group_name_H-M   'P 1'
#
loop_
_entity.id
_entity.type
_entity.pdbx_description
1 polymer ?
#
loop_
_entity_poly.entity_id
_entity_poly.type
_entity_poly.pdbx_seq_one_letter_code
_entity_poly.pdbx_strand_id
1 'polypeptide(L)'
;LEEQERGAARQTLTVLLMEFGMSAQVFDGLGGLTFALFRDRFIAEWEVTRKRQALTPVDLSRAASLALEGGSPDAPLEHLEAMSDKDISEWVRGGLASQLEKVFIEEREKLKEKRKLMDQSSRSDGDGNAKFRTAAFGDIHAFHKGLAGQIGLPHPRLSEGLESEHCRREDSNDEFSPGNYDTTTTPAQEFRVVTDAAEGKKASKGHRKVRTVEELRKSELAVEAGLRDEEILALVLYTGPMFMKYNAVLRGFPQQTVDGLKGNTYTTTIYLIVSGIIKLSRHMKIPEDRMVFRGLGGLELPEAFVRADRHGVRGGVEFAMMSTTLDRSVALQYAGTTLPTIFEINVGAIDRGASLVWLSQYPAEEEILLPPRSYLEVVGLARFEVGPDGRMIRIVSLKVNANVTSSTIEEIEARRKDLFLSAAENTLFEVKSRLALEVKTPATLEFLDHRPYERNRKLHLKLADSVVTEVAAWVEKYRALEPEWFNDEWQYAAAVRDLTRLEAAAMGKWQHWAVAKAGPAESLCDEPIEKVMRVS
;
A
#
# COMPACT_ATOMS: atom_id res chain seq x y z
N LEU A 1 -46.81 -16.86 -6.62
CA LEU A 1 -45.74 -16.47 -5.70
C LEU A 1 -46.36 -16.14 -4.35
N GLU A 2 -46.01 -16.94 -3.35
CA GLU A 2 -46.27 -16.66 -1.93
C GLU A 2 -45.56 -15.35 -1.54
N GLU A 3 -46.01 -14.70 -0.45
CA GLU A 3 -45.52 -13.36 -0.06
C GLU A 3 -44.00 -13.32 0.16
N GLN A 4 -43.44 -14.42 0.67
CA GLN A 4 -42.00 -14.61 0.87
C GLN A 4 -41.23 -14.71 -0.46
N GLU A 5 -41.77 -15.42 -1.45
CA GLU A 5 -41.16 -15.53 -2.79
C GLU A 5 -41.23 -14.20 -3.56
N ARG A 6 -42.30 -13.42 -3.37
CA ARG A 6 -42.41 -12.06 -3.92
C ARG A 6 -41.38 -11.11 -3.30
N GLY A 7 -41.10 -11.27 -2.01
CA GLY A 7 -40.05 -10.52 -1.30
C GLY A 7 -38.66 -10.80 -1.85
N ALA A 8 -38.31 -12.08 -2.01
CA ALA A 8 -37.02 -12.50 -2.57
C ALA A 8 -36.84 -12.02 -4.03
N ALA A 9 -37.86 -12.19 -4.87
CA ALA A 9 -37.83 -11.73 -6.26
C ALA A 9 -37.66 -10.20 -6.38
N ARG A 10 -38.28 -9.42 -5.48
CA ARG A 10 -38.10 -7.97 -5.42
C ARG A 10 -36.68 -7.58 -5.04
N GLN A 11 -36.06 -8.26 -4.06
CA GLN A 11 -34.67 -8.02 -3.70
C GLN A 11 -33.71 -8.33 -4.85
N THR A 12 -33.87 -9.48 -5.52
CA THR A 12 -33.06 -9.83 -6.70
C THR A 12 -33.21 -8.80 -7.83
N LEU A 13 -34.44 -8.34 -8.07
CA LEU A 13 -34.71 -7.30 -9.07
C LEU A 13 -34.03 -5.98 -8.69
N THR A 14 -34.10 -5.54 -7.44
CA THR A 14 -33.43 -4.31 -6.98
C THR A 14 -31.91 -4.38 -7.18
N VAL A 15 -31.29 -5.53 -6.88
CA VAL A 15 -29.85 -5.74 -7.10
C VAL A 15 -29.51 -5.66 -8.59
N LEU A 16 -30.28 -6.33 -9.46
CA LEU A 16 -30.12 -6.23 -10.91
C LEU A 16 -30.25 -4.78 -11.39
N LEU A 17 -31.24 -4.03 -10.92
CA LEU A 17 -31.42 -2.63 -11.31
C LEU A 17 -30.22 -1.77 -10.89
N MET A 18 -29.67 -1.99 -9.70
CA MET A 18 -28.44 -1.31 -9.25
C MET A 18 -27.24 -1.64 -10.13
N GLU A 19 -27.04 -2.90 -10.53
CA GLU A 19 -25.96 -3.29 -11.46
C GLU A 19 -26.07 -2.57 -12.81
N PHE A 20 -27.29 -2.31 -13.26
CA PHE A 20 -27.56 -1.59 -14.50
C PHE A 20 -27.70 -0.07 -14.33
N GLY A 21 -27.50 0.46 -13.12
CA GLY A 21 -27.58 1.90 -12.82
C GLY A 21 -28.99 2.48 -12.87
N MET A 22 -30.02 1.65 -12.72
CA MET A 22 -31.43 2.00 -12.79
C MET A 22 -32.06 2.15 -11.39
N SER A 23 -32.97 3.11 -11.23
CA SER A 23 -33.72 3.32 -9.99
C SER A 23 -34.79 2.23 -9.78
N ALA A 24 -35.06 1.86 -8.53
CA ALA A 24 -36.15 0.94 -8.19
C ALA A 24 -37.54 1.49 -8.55
N GLN A 25 -37.68 2.82 -8.63
CA GLN A 25 -38.94 3.52 -8.96
C GLN A 25 -39.34 3.38 -10.44
N VAL A 26 -38.45 2.87 -11.30
CA VAL A 26 -38.69 2.65 -12.74
C VAL A 26 -39.93 1.78 -12.99
N PHE A 27 -40.35 1.00 -11.98
CA PHE A 27 -41.48 0.06 -12.06
C PHE A 27 -42.64 0.38 -11.10
N ASP A 28 -42.67 1.59 -10.53
CA ASP A 28 -43.78 2.02 -9.66
C ASP A 28 -45.11 2.01 -10.43
N GLY A 29 -46.16 1.44 -9.82
CA GLY A 29 -47.50 1.34 -10.41
C GLY A 29 -47.75 0.14 -11.34
N LEU A 30 -46.81 -0.80 -11.48
CA LEU A 30 -46.88 -1.91 -12.44
C LEU A 30 -47.47 -3.22 -11.87
N GLY A 31 -48.62 -3.14 -11.22
CA GLY A 31 -49.36 -4.34 -10.82
C GLY A 31 -49.86 -5.11 -12.05
N GLY A 32 -49.40 -6.37 -12.23
CA GLY A 32 -49.99 -7.29 -13.20
C GLY A 32 -49.38 -7.35 -14.61
N LEU A 33 -48.14 -6.86 -14.82
CA LEU A 33 -47.47 -6.97 -16.12
C LEU A 33 -47.12 -8.43 -16.48
N THR A 34 -47.25 -8.74 -17.77
CA THR A 34 -46.67 -9.96 -18.36
C THR A 34 -45.14 -9.80 -18.46
N PHE A 35 -44.41 -10.92 -18.48
CA PHE A 35 -42.95 -10.91 -18.63
C PHE A 35 -42.48 -10.17 -19.90
N ALA A 36 -43.24 -10.25 -20.99
CA ALA A 36 -42.93 -9.56 -22.23
C ALA A 36 -42.93 -8.03 -22.05
N LEU A 37 -44.00 -7.47 -21.46
CA LEU A 37 -44.07 -6.03 -21.18
C LEU A 37 -43.02 -5.57 -20.17
N PHE A 38 -42.70 -6.41 -19.18
CA PHE A 38 -41.61 -6.16 -18.25
C PHE A 38 -40.27 -6.06 -18.97
N ARG A 39 -39.94 -7.04 -19.82
CA ARG A 39 -38.69 -7.07 -20.58
C ARG A 39 -38.55 -5.84 -21.48
N ASP A 40 -39.60 -5.51 -22.23
CA ASP A 40 -39.55 -4.41 -23.20
C ASP A 40 -39.37 -3.06 -22.48
N ARG A 41 -40.01 -2.87 -21.31
CA ARG A 41 -39.83 -1.66 -20.49
C ARG A 41 -38.46 -1.61 -19.81
N PHE A 42 -37.95 -2.74 -19.32
CA PHE A 42 -36.59 -2.83 -18.80
C PHE A 42 -35.55 -2.47 -19.86
N ILE A 43 -35.69 -2.99 -21.09
CA ILE A 43 -34.78 -2.68 -22.20
C ILE A 43 -34.83 -1.18 -22.51
N ALA A 44 -36.02 -0.59 -22.59
CA ALA A 44 -36.17 0.84 -22.85
C ALA A 44 -35.46 1.70 -21.78
N GLU A 45 -35.64 1.38 -20.50
CA GLU A 45 -35.06 2.12 -19.38
C GLU A 45 -33.55 1.89 -19.25
N TRP A 46 -33.10 0.67 -19.55
CA TRP A 46 -31.67 0.35 -19.66
C TRP A 46 -31.02 1.12 -20.80
N GLU A 47 -31.66 1.18 -21.97
CA GLU A 47 -31.18 1.99 -23.08
C GLU A 47 -31.11 3.49 -22.73
N VAL A 48 -32.14 4.03 -22.07
CA VAL A 48 -32.14 5.43 -21.60
C VAL A 48 -31.00 5.66 -20.61
N THR A 49 -30.78 4.75 -19.67
CA THR A 49 -29.70 4.82 -18.68
C THR A 49 -28.33 4.77 -19.34
N ARG A 50 -28.14 3.87 -20.31
CA ARG A 50 -26.92 3.78 -21.12
C ARG A 50 -26.67 5.04 -21.93
N LYS A 51 -27.71 5.59 -22.57
CA LYS A 51 -27.65 6.85 -23.31
C LYS A 51 -27.29 8.01 -22.36
N ARG A 52 -27.91 8.08 -21.18
CA ARG A 52 -27.60 9.09 -20.15
C ARG A 52 -26.14 9.01 -19.69
N GLN A 53 -25.64 7.82 -19.39
CA GLN A 53 -24.24 7.60 -19.03
C GLN A 53 -23.28 7.99 -20.17
N ALA A 54 -23.63 7.65 -21.41
CA ALA A 54 -22.84 8.02 -22.59
C ALA A 54 -22.87 9.53 -22.87
N LEU A 55 -23.92 10.23 -22.44
CA LEU A 55 -24.05 11.68 -22.52
C LEU A 55 -23.42 12.40 -21.33
N THR A 56 -23.07 11.73 -20.22
CA THR A 56 -22.40 12.39 -19.07
C THR A 56 -21.13 13.18 -19.44
N PRO A 57 -20.24 12.71 -20.34
CA PRO A 57 -19.08 13.49 -20.79
C PRO A 57 -19.44 14.65 -21.72
N VAL A 58 -20.64 14.61 -22.31
CA VAL A 58 -21.20 15.66 -23.14
C VAL A 58 -21.82 16.66 -22.17
N ASP A 59 -21.13 17.76 -21.88
CA ASP A 59 -21.53 18.73 -20.85
C ASP A 59 -22.75 19.57 -21.30
N LEU A 60 -23.90 18.90 -21.42
CA LEU A 60 -25.18 19.49 -21.82
C LEU A 60 -25.64 20.53 -20.81
N SER A 61 -25.30 20.34 -19.53
CA SER A 61 -25.56 21.28 -18.45
C SER A 61 -24.82 22.60 -18.70
N ARG A 62 -23.53 22.56 -19.03
CA ARG A 62 -22.78 23.75 -19.40
C ARG A 62 -23.28 24.39 -20.68
N ALA A 63 -23.67 23.60 -21.69
CA ALA A 63 -24.25 24.14 -22.92
C ALA A 63 -25.55 24.91 -22.63
N ALA A 64 -26.40 24.38 -21.74
CA ALA A 64 -27.59 25.06 -21.27
C ALA A 64 -27.25 26.31 -20.44
N SER A 65 -26.28 26.24 -19.53
CA SER A 65 -25.82 27.39 -18.74
C SER A 65 -25.23 28.50 -19.59
N LEU A 66 -24.50 28.18 -20.66
CA LEU A 66 -23.96 29.17 -21.60
C LEU A 66 -25.04 29.81 -22.48
N ALA A 67 -26.17 29.12 -22.67
CA ALA A 67 -27.32 29.64 -23.40
C ALA A 67 -28.24 30.49 -22.51
N LEU A 68 -28.14 30.38 -21.18
CA LEU A 68 -28.90 31.19 -20.23
C LEU A 68 -28.21 32.53 -20.05
N GLU A 69 -28.93 33.61 -20.33
CA GLU A 69 -28.47 34.97 -20.08
C GLU A 69 -28.92 35.44 -18.68
N GLY A 70 -28.13 36.32 -18.04
CA GLY A 70 -28.47 36.90 -16.73
C GLY A 70 -28.18 36.00 -15.52
N GLY A 71 -28.65 36.43 -14.34
CA GLY A 71 -28.36 35.81 -13.04
C GLY A 71 -27.11 36.35 -12.35
N SER A 72 -26.92 35.96 -11.09
CA SER A 72 -25.74 36.26 -10.27
C SER A 72 -25.23 35.01 -9.56
N PRO A 73 -24.01 35.00 -8.98
CA PRO A 73 -23.54 33.86 -8.18
C PRO A 73 -24.49 33.47 -7.04
N ASP A 74 -25.18 34.44 -6.45
CA ASP A 74 -26.11 34.24 -5.32
C ASP A 74 -27.52 33.85 -5.79
N ALA A 75 -27.87 34.13 -7.05
CA ALA A 75 -29.15 33.79 -7.68
C ALA A 75 -28.97 33.42 -9.17
N PRO A 76 -28.40 32.23 -9.48
CA PRO A 76 -27.96 31.89 -10.83
C PRO A 76 -29.09 31.63 -11.83
N LEU A 77 -30.32 31.42 -11.36
CA LEU A 77 -31.51 31.17 -12.18
C LEU A 77 -32.55 32.30 -12.09
N GLU A 78 -32.21 33.42 -11.46
CA GLU A 78 -33.14 34.56 -11.26
C GLU A 78 -33.76 35.05 -12.57
N HIS A 79 -32.99 35.03 -13.66
CA HIS A 79 -33.50 35.40 -14.97
C HIS A 79 -34.60 34.45 -15.45
N LEU A 80 -34.45 33.14 -15.20
CA LEU A 80 -35.42 32.12 -15.59
C LEU A 80 -36.72 32.24 -14.80
N GLU A 81 -36.66 32.64 -13.52
CA GLU A 81 -37.84 32.90 -12.69
C GLU A 81 -38.69 34.07 -13.20
N ALA A 82 -38.06 35.02 -13.89
CA ALA A 82 -38.72 36.22 -14.44
C ALA A 82 -39.29 36.02 -15.86
N MET A 83 -39.01 34.91 -16.53
CA MET A 83 -39.45 34.64 -17.91
C MET A 83 -40.92 34.21 -17.97
N SER A 84 -41.65 34.67 -18.98
CA SER A 84 -42.98 34.10 -19.29
C SER A 84 -42.86 32.76 -20.03
N ASP A 85 -43.93 31.95 -20.03
CA ASP A 85 -43.99 30.69 -20.81
C ASP A 85 -43.61 30.89 -22.30
N LYS A 86 -43.97 32.06 -22.85
CA LYS A 86 -43.64 32.42 -24.23
C LYS A 86 -42.14 32.65 -24.40
N ASP A 87 -41.52 33.39 -23.47
CA ASP A 87 -40.08 33.68 -23.48
C ASP A 87 -39.26 32.39 -23.30
N ILE A 88 -39.72 31.48 -22.42
CA ILE A 88 -39.11 30.16 -22.24
C ILE A 88 -39.18 29.37 -23.55
N SER A 89 -40.33 29.34 -24.22
CA SER A 89 -40.47 28.63 -25.48
C SER A 89 -39.60 29.21 -26.60
N GLU A 90 -39.42 30.53 -26.66
CA GLU A 90 -38.55 31.19 -27.63
C GLU A 90 -37.08 30.90 -27.34
N TRP A 91 -36.66 30.95 -26.06
CA TRP A 91 -35.31 30.60 -25.63
C TRP A 91 -34.94 29.15 -25.94
N VAL A 92 -35.83 28.20 -25.63
CA VAL A 92 -35.61 26.77 -25.92
C VAL A 92 -35.43 26.52 -27.43
N ARG A 93 -36.24 27.16 -28.27
CA ARG A 93 -36.20 26.98 -29.74
C ARG A 93 -35.06 27.76 -30.41
N GLY A 94 -34.56 28.81 -29.76
CA GLY A 94 -33.46 29.63 -30.25
C GLY A 94 -32.14 29.25 -29.59
N GLY A 95 -31.74 30.02 -28.57
CA GLY A 95 -30.42 29.98 -27.95
C GLY A 95 -30.01 28.59 -27.46
N LEU A 96 -30.90 27.89 -26.75
CA LEU A 96 -30.60 26.55 -26.24
C LEU A 96 -30.47 25.53 -27.38
N ALA A 97 -31.39 25.55 -28.35
CA ALA A 97 -31.34 24.66 -29.50
C ALA A 97 -30.04 24.82 -30.30
N SER A 98 -29.59 26.06 -30.53
CA SER A 98 -28.33 26.34 -31.24
C SER A 98 -27.09 25.84 -30.48
N GLN A 99 -27.04 26.01 -29.14
CA GLN A 99 -25.92 25.50 -28.34
C GLN A 99 -25.90 23.97 -28.29
N LEU A 100 -27.06 23.34 -28.10
CA LEU A 100 -27.17 21.88 -28.12
C LEU A 100 -26.83 21.30 -29.50
N GLU A 101 -27.28 21.92 -30.58
CA GLU A 101 -26.96 21.52 -31.95
C GLU A 101 -25.45 21.50 -32.18
N LYS A 102 -24.74 22.56 -31.76
CA LYS A 102 -23.28 22.64 -31.87
C LYS A 102 -22.60 21.48 -31.13
N VAL A 103 -23.00 21.24 -29.88
CA VAL A 103 -22.45 20.15 -29.04
C VAL A 103 -22.71 18.79 -29.69
N PHE A 104 -23.92 18.53 -30.19
CA PHE A 104 -24.24 17.25 -30.81
C PHE A 104 -23.57 17.05 -32.17
N ILE A 105 -23.35 18.12 -32.95
CA ILE A 105 -22.56 18.05 -34.19
C ILE A 105 -21.12 17.67 -33.87
N GLU A 106 -20.49 18.35 -32.91
CA GLU A 106 -19.12 18.04 -32.47
C GLU A 106 -18.99 16.59 -31.98
N GLU A 107 -19.91 16.13 -31.12
CA GLU A 107 -19.91 14.75 -30.65
C GLU A 107 -20.15 13.73 -31.76
N ARG A 108 -21.03 14.04 -32.73
CA ARG A 108 -21.25 13.17 -33.89
C ARG A 108 -19.99 13.02 -34.73
N GLU A 109 -19.25 14.12 -34.95
CA GLU A 109 -18.00 14.05 -35.71
C GLU A 109 -16.93 13.26 -34.95
N LYS A 110 -16.79 13.44 -33.62
CA LYS A 110 -15.93 12.58 -32.77
C LYS A 110 -16.29 11.10 -32.88
N LEU A 111 -17.58 10.76 -32.87
CA LEU A 111 -18.06 9.38 -33.02
C LEU A 111 -17.76 8.81 -34.41
N LYS A 112 -17.91 9.59 -35.48
CA LYS A 112 -17.56 9.19 -36.85
C LYS A 112 -16.06 8.96 -37.00
N GLU A 113 -15.25 9.83 -36.42
CA GLU A 113 -13.79 9.71 -36.42
C GLU A 113 -13.33 8.46 -35.67
N LYS A 114 -13.87 8.24 -34.47
CA LYS A 114 -13.68 7.00 -33.70
C LYS A 114 -14.05 5.75 -34.49
N ARG A 115 -15.16 5.78 -35.25
CA ARG A 115 -15.61 4.66 -36.09
C ARG A 115 -14.69 4.42 -37.29
N LYS A 116 -14.23 5.48 -37.96
CA LYS A 116 -13.24 5.38 -39.05
C LYS A 116 -11.92 4.79 -38.55
N LEU A 117 -11.47 5.18 -37.36
CA LEU A 117 -10.25 4.66 -36.73
C LEU A 117 -10.38 3.17 -36.37
N MET A 118 -11.55 2.72 -35.87
CA MET A 118 -11.83 1.30 -35.62
C MET A 118 -11.93 0.46 -36.90
N ASP A 119 -12.51 1.01 -37.97
CA ASP A 119 -12.59 0.33 -39.28
C ASP A 119 -11.23 0.29 -40.00
N GLN A 120 -10.31 1.20 -39.67
CA GLN A 120 -8.94 1.22 -40.20
C GLN A 120 -8.02 0.25 -39.44
N SER A 121 -8.15 0.12 -38.12
CA SER A 121 -7.38 -0.86 -37.35
C SER A 121 -7.78 -2.31 -37.68
N SER A 122 -9.05 -2.55 -38.02
CA SER A 122 -9.54 -3.88 -38.41
C SER A 122 -9.19 -4.27 -39.85
N ARG A 123 -8.69 -3.34 -40.68
CA ARG A 123 -8.23 -3.61 -42.06
C ARG A 123 -6.70 -3.72 -42.19
N SER A 124 -5.95 -3.38 -41.14
CA SER A 124 -4.49 -3.59 -41.09
C SER A 124 -4.09 -4.96 -40.53
N ASP A 125 -5.02 -5.72 -39.96
CA ASP A 125 -4.76 -7.09 -39.50
C ASP A 125 -4.87 -8.07 -40.67
N GLY A 126 -3.88 -7.99 -41.56
CA GLY A 126 -3.47 -9.14 -42.35
C GLY A 126 -2.91 -10.20 -41.41
N ASP A 127 -3.64 -11.31 -41.29
CA ASP A 127 -3.18 -12.64 -40.85
C ASP A 127 -2.03 -12.65 -39.81
N GLY A 128 -2.41 -12.59 -38.53
CA GLY A 128 -1.45 -12.75 -37.43
C GLY A 128 -2.13 -12.67 -36.08
N ASN A 129 -2.54 -13.81 -35.53
CA ASN A 129 -3.03 -13.96 -34.16
C ASN A 129 -1.89 -13.71 -33.15
N ALA A 130 -1.46 -12.46 -33.01
CA ALA A 130 -0.48 -12.06 -32.01
C ALA A 130 -1.18 -11.94 -30.65
N LYS A 131 -1.08 -12.99 -29.83
CA LYS A 131 -1.54 -12.95 -28.43
C LYS A 131 -0.74 -11.90 -27.66
N PHE A 132 -1.35 -10.77 -27.32
CA PHE A 132 -0.77 -9.81 -26.40
C PHE A 132 -0.60 -10.44 -25.01
N ARG A 133 0.40 -10.00 -24.25
CA ARG A 133 0.59 -10.45 -22.88
C ARG A 133 -0.34 -9.65 -21.97
N THR A 134 -1.13 -10.33 -21.15
CA THR A 134 -1.94 -9.68 -20.12
C THR A 134 -1.04 -9.25 -18.95
N ALA A 135 -1.19 -8.01 -18.49
CA ALA A 135 -0.53 -7.52 -17.29
C ALA A 135 -1.01 -8.30 -16.06
N ALA A 136 -0.08 -8.68 -15.19
CA ALA A 136 -0.40 -9.46 -13.99
C ALA A 136 -0.50 -8.55 -12.76
N PHE A 137 -1.67 -8.60 -12.12
CA PHE A 137 -1.99 -7.91 -10.89
C PHE A 137 -2.61 -8.91 -9.90
N GLY A 138 -2.38 -8.70 -8.61
CA GLY A 138 -2.97 -9.47 -7.54
C GLY A 138 -4.39 -9.01 -7.20
N ASP A 139 -5.10 -9.87 -6.46
CA ASP A 139 -6.36 -9.51 -5.83
C ASP A 139 -6.14 -8.69 -4.54
N ILE A 140 -7.22 -8.28 -3.88
CA ILE A 140 -7.14 -7.52 -2.64
C ILE A 140 -6.48 -8.31 -1.49
N HIS A 141 -6.45 -9.65 -1.52
CA HIS A 141 -5.77 -10.43 -0.50
C HIS A 141 -4.25 -10.27 -0.59
N ALA A 142 -3.71 -10.06 -1.79
CA ALA A 142 -2.29 -9.74 -1.98
C ALA A 142 -1.89 -8.46 -1.23
N PHE A 143 -2.77 -7.46 -1.13
CA PHE A 143 -2.53 -6.22 -0.39
C PHE A 143 -2.26 -6.49 1.11
N HIS A 144 -3.05 -7.37 1.72
CA HIS A 144 -3.00 -7.66 3.16
C HIS A 144 -1.93 -8.66 3.60
N LYS A 145 -1.41 -9.50 2.69
CA LYS A 145 -0.50 -10.61 3.04
C LYS A 145 0.86 -10.16 3.61
N GLY A 146 1.26 -8.89 3.39
CA GLY A 146 2.54 -8.33 3.87
C GLY A 146 3.80 -8.93 3.22
N LEU A 147 4.92 -8.21 3.29
CA LEU A 147 6.16 -8.56 2.58
C LEU A 147 6.87 -9.81 3.16
N ALA A 148 6.82 -9.98 4.49
CA ALA A 148 7.53 -11.06 5.20
C ALA A 148 7.09 -12.47 4.77
N GLY A 149 5.79 -12.65 4.49
CA GLY A 149 5.25 -13.92 4.02
C GLY A 149 5.67 -14.32 2.60
N GLN A 150 6.43 -13.46 1.89
CA GLN A 150 6.91 -13.73 0.53
C GLN A 150 8.43 -13.87 0.46
N ILE A 151 9.18 -12.94 1.04
CA ILE A 151 10.65 -12.91 0.90
C ILE A 151 11.38 -13.25 2.21
N GLY A 152 10.66 -13.50 3.31
CA GLY A 152 11.28 -13.74 4.61
C GLY A 152 11.63 -12.44 5.35
N LEU A 153 12.58 -12.49 6.28
CA LEU A 153 13.08 -11.34 7.03
C LEU A 153 14.47 -10.92 6.52
N PRO A 154 14.83 -9.63 6.61
CA PRO A 154 16.15 -9.16 6.19
C PRO A 154 17.26 -9.74 7.06
N HIS A 155 18.48 -9.75 6.53
CA HIS A 155 19.65 -10.14 7.30
C HIS A 155 19.86 -9.17 8.48
N PRO A 156 20.17 -9.66 9.72
CA PRO A 156 20.31 -8.79 10.89
C PRO A 156 21.48 -7.80 10.79
N ARG A 157 22.50 -8.14 9.99
CA ARG A 157 23.59 -7.22 9.63
C ARG A 157 23.33 -6.71 8.22
N LEU A 158 22.65 -5.58 8.11
CA LEU A 158 22.09 -5.08 6.85
C LEU A 158 23.14 -4.89 5.75
N SER A 159 24.28 -4.28 6.08
CA SER A 159 25.35 -4.02 5.09
C SER A 159 25.97 -5.32 4.57
N GLU A 160 26.18 -6.33 5.44
CA GLU A 160 26.64 -7.66 5.01
C GLU A 160 25.60 -8.39 4.16
N GLY A 161 24.32 -8.28 4.52
CA GLY A 161 23.23 -8.90 3.77
C GLY A 161 23.14 -8.32 2.36
N LEU A 162 23.18 -6.99 2.25
CA LEU A 162 23.14 -6.28 0.99
C LEU A 162 24.38 -6.60 0.13
N GLU A 163 25.60 -6.61 0.68
CA GLU A 163 26.80 -7.02 -0.07
C GLU A 163 26.72 -8.48 -0.53
N SER A 164 26.31 -9.40 0.36
CA SER A 164 26.22 -10.83 0.06
C SER A 164 25.22 -11.11 -1.07
N GLU A 165 24.05 -10.47 -1.04
CA GLU A 165 23.00 -10.59 -2.05
C GLU A 165 23.49 -10.20 -3.46
N HIS A 166 24.45 -9.28 -3.57
CA HIS A 166 24.95 -8.80 -4.86
C HIS A 166 26.25 -9.47 -5.30
N CYS A 167 27.13 -9.79 -4.37
CA CYS A 167 28.52 -10.18 -4.68
C CYS A 167 28.83 -11.66 -4.44
N ARG A 168 27.97 -12.41 -3.73
CA ARG A 168 28.28 -13.77 -3.25
C ARG A 168 27.23 -14.82 -3.63
N ARG A 169 26.15 -14.44 -4.32
CA ARG A 169 25.09 -15.36 -4.77
C ARG A 169 25.41 -15.92 -6.16
N GLU A 170 24.69 -16.97 -6.56
CA GLU A 170 24.97 -17.66 -7.83
C GLU A 170 24.72 -16.79 -9.07
N ASP A 171 23.86 -15.77 -8.96
CA ASP A 171 23.56 -14.83 -10.04
C ASP A 171 24.42 -13.55 -9.99
N SER A 172 25.34 -13.42 -9.03
CA SER A 172 26.14 -12.21 -8.80
C SER A 172 26.98 -11.77 -10.00
N ASN A 173 27.43 -12.72 -10.82
CA ASN A 173 28.25 -12.46 -12.01
C ASN A 173 27.51 -12.77 -13.32
N ASP A 174 26.21 -13.07 -13.25
CA ASP A 174 25.42 -13.30 -14.46
C ASP A 174 25.07 -11.96 -15.11
N GLU A 175 25.34 -11.86 -16.41
CA GLU A 175 25.02 -10.68 -17.19
C GLU A 175 23.50 -10.54 -17.38
N PHE A 176 23.01 -9.31 -17.30
CA PHE A 176 21.63 -8.97 -17.61
C PHE A 176 21.52 -7.58 -18.23
N SER A 177 20.40 -7.34 -18.94
CA SER A 177 20.06 -6.04 -19.53
C SER A 177 18.61 -5.70 -19.17
N PRO A 178 18.33 -4.54 -18.52
CA PRO A 178 17.00 -4.19 -18.01
C PRO A 178 15.99 -3.75 -19.09
N GLY A 179 16.37 -3.76 -20.38
CA GLY A 179 15.51 -3.41 -21.53
C GLY A 179 15.23 -1.92 -21.72
N ASN A 180 15.15 -1.15 -20.63
CA ASN A 180 14.88 0.29 -20.65
C ASN A 180 16.14 1.15 -20.86
N TYR A 181 17.31 0.57 -20.57
CA TYR A 181 18.60 1.26 -20.67
C TYR A 181 19.53 0.42 -21.55
N ASP A 182 20.33 1.09 -22.38
CA ASP A 182 21.38 0.46 -23.17
C ASP A 182 22.59 0.14 -22.25
N THR A 183 22.40 -0.85 -21.39
CA THR A 183 23.40 -1.26 -20.38
C THR A 183 23.28 -2.77 -20.15
N THR A 184 24.41 -3.46 -20.34
CA THR A 184 24.61 -4.84 -19.90
C THR A 184 25.55 -4.83 -18.72
N THR A 185 25.17 -5.49 -17.63
CA THR A 185 25.87 -5.43 -16.34
C THR A 185 25.63 -6.70 -15.54
N THR A 186 26.23 -6.80 -14.35
CA THR A 186 26.02 -7.88 -13.38
C THR A 186 25.63 -7.30 -12.02
N PRO A 187 24.96 -8.06 -11.13
CA PRO A 187 24.66 -7.58 -9.78
C PRO A 187 25.90 -7.11 -9.01
N ALA A 188 27.01 -7.85 -9.11
CA ALA A 188 28.27 -7.47 -8.47
C ALA A 188 28.86 -6.18 -9.04
N GLN A 189 28.75 -5.96 -10.37
CA GLN A 189 29.20 -4.72 -10.98
C GLN A 189 28.33 -3.53 -10.55
N GLU A 190 27.01 -3.67 -10.55
CA GLU A 190 26.10 -2.60 -10.11
C GLU A 190 26.30 -2.25 -8.63
N PHE A 191 26.58 -3.24 -7.78
CA PHE A 191 26.98 -2.98 -6.40
C PHE A 191 28.27 -2.16 -6.31
N ARG A 192 29.31 -2.53 -7.07
CA ARG A 192 30.56 -1.74 -7.13
C ARG A 192 30.32 -0.32 -7.64
N VAL A 193 29.46 -0.13 -8.63
CA VAL A 193 29.12 1.19 -9.19
C VAL A 193 28.58 2.15 -8.12
N VAL A 194 27.83 1.66 -7.15
CA VAL A 194 27.25 2.50 -6.09
C VAL A 194 28.12 2.61 -4.83
N THR A 195 29.07 1.69 -4.62
CA THR A 195 29.97 1.70 -3.45
C THR A 195 31.36 2.28 -3.73
N ASP A 196 31.84 2.20 -4.97
CA ASP A 196 33.16 2.72 -5.39
C ASP A 196 32.99 3.99 -6.24
N ALA A 197 33.55 5.10 -5.77
CA ALA A 197 33.41 6.40 -6.42
C ALA A 197 34.02 6.44 -7.83
N ALA A 198 35.12 5.70 -8.08
CA ALA A 198 35.74 5.64 -9.40
C ALA A 198 34.88 4.84 -10.38
N GLU A 199 34.29 3.73 -9.94
CA GLU A 199 33.35 2.94 -10.74
C GLU A 199 32.05 3.72 -11.02
N GLY A 200 31.48 4.39 -10.00
CA GLY A 200 30.32 5.27 -10.16
C GLY A 200 30.55 6.39 -11.18
N LYS A 201 31.73 7.02 -11.15
CA LYS A 201 32.13 8.03 -12.14
C LYS A 201 32.25 7.44 -13.54
N LYS A 202 32.79 6.23 -13.69
CA LYS A 202 32.89 5.54 -15.00
C LYS A 202 31.51 5.17 -15.56
N ALA A 203 30.58 4.74 -14.70
CA ALA A 203 29.22 4.38 -15.09
C ALA A 203 28.35 5.60 -15.44
N SER A 204 28.70 6.78 -14.94
CA SER A 204 27.97 8.04 -15.16
C SER A 204 28.15 8.60 -16.58
N LYS A 205 27.56 7.94 -17.57
CA LYS A 205 27.60 8.32 -19.00
C LYS A 205 26.21 8.68 -19.54
N GLY A 206 26.16 9.63 -20.47
CA GLY A 206 24.92 10.10 -21.06
C GLY A 206 23.94 10.61 -20.00
N HIS A 207 22.74 10.02 -19.98
CA HIS A 207 21.66 10.33 -19.03
C HIS A 207 21.84 9.69 -17.65
N ARG A 208 22.71 8.68 -17.51
CA ARG A 208 22.97 8.00 -16.23
C ARG A 208 23.92 8.83 -15.36
N LYS A 209 23.56 9.06 -14.10
CA LYS A 209 24.31 9.84 -13.10
C LYS A 209 24.33 9.14 -11.75
N VAL A 210 25.46 8.53 -11.40
CA VAL A 210 25.64 7.85 -10.12
C VAL A 210 26.29 8.79 -9.13
N ARG A 211 25.66 8.96 -7.96
CA ARG A 211 26.17 9.73 -6.82
C ARG A 211 26.59 8.80 -5.71
N THR A 212 27.56 9.23 -4.91
CA THR A 212 28.07 8.40 -3.80
C THR A 212 27.15 8.50 -2.58
N VAL A 213 27.14 7.47 -1.73
CA VAL A 213 26.41 7.51 -0.46
C VAL A 213 26.90 8.66 0.42
N GLU A 214 28.21 8.94 0.41
CA GLU A 214 28.81 10.03 1.20
C GLU A 214 28.29 11.42 0.79
N GLU A 215 28.01 11.62 -0.50
CA GLU A 215 27.38 12.83 -1.01
C GLU A 215 25.89 12.88 -0.64
N LEU A 216 25.17 11.78 -0.89
CA LEU A 216 23.72 11.71 -0.73
C LEU A 216 23.28 11.82 0.75
N ARG A 217 24.03 11.24 1.68
CA ARG A 217 23.73 11.30 3.11
C ARG A 217 23.79 12.70 3.71
N LYS A 218 24.48 13.63 3.04
CA LYS A 218 24.59 15.03 3.45
C LYS A 218 23.42 15.88 2.94
N SER A 219 22.56 15.33 2.09
CA SER A 219 21.37 16.04 1.62
C SER A 219 20.39 16.27 2.75
N GLU A 220 19.74 17.45 2.74
CA GLU A 220 18.72 17.82 3.73
C GLU A 220 17.63 16.75 3.82
N LEU A 221 17.16 16.25 2.68
CA LEU A 221 16.12 15.23 2.62
C LEU A 221 16.56 13.89 3.25
N ALA A 222 17.80 13.45 3.06
CA ALA A 222 18.29 12.23 3.70
C ALA A 222 18.34 12.36 5.23
N VAL A 223 18.76 13.52 5.73
CA VAL A 223 18.85 13.83 7.16
C VAL A 223 17.46 13.95 7.77
N GLU A 224 16.56 14.72 7.16
CA GLU A 224 15.19 14.92 7.65
C GLU A 224 14.37 13.64 7.66
N ALA A 225 14.52 12.80 6.62
CA ALA A 225 13.82 11.52 6.54
C ALA A 225 14.46 10.43 7.43
N GLY A 226 15.63 10.69 8.03
CA GLY A 226 16.34 9.73 8.87
C GLY A 226 16.77 8.48 8.10
N LEU A 227 17.29 8.65 6.88
CA LEU A 227 17.78 7.54 6.06
C LEU A 227 19.11 7.00 6.59
N ARG A 228 19.24 5.68 6.64
CA ARG A 228 20.50 4.98 6.85
C ARG A 228 21.31 4.90 5.56
N ASP A 229 22.63 4.76 5.68
CA ASP A 229 23.52 4.62 4.51
C ASP A 229 23.13 3.39 3.66
N GLU A 230 22.67 2.29 4.28
CA GLU A 230 22.17 1.10 3.59
C GLU A 230 20.87 1.35 2.81
N GLU A 231 19.97 2.19 3.32
CA GLU A 231 18.72 2.55 2.64
C GLU A 231 19.01 3.42 1.42
N ILE A 232 19.91 4.40 1.57
CA ILE A 232 20.39 5.24 0.45
C ILE A 232 20.99 4.34 -0.63
N LEU A 233 21.90 3.43 -0.24
CA LEU A 233 22.56 2.52 -1.16
C LEU A 233 21.57 1.64 -1.94
N ALA A 234 20.59 1.05 -1.23
CA ALA A 234 19.57 0.20 -1.83
C ALA A 234 18.65 0.97 -2.78
N LEU A 235 18.26 2.21 -2.43
CA LEU A 235 17.48 3.09 -3.30
C LEU A 235 18.27 3.50 -4.55
N VAL A 236 19.55 3.85 -4.43
CA VAL A 236 20.40 4.15 -5.59
C VAL A 236 20.51 2.94 -6.52
N LEU A 237 20.68 1.73 -5.97
CA LEU A 237 20.65 0.48 -6.75
C LEU A 237 19.31 0.29 -7.47
N TYR A 238 18.19 0.52 -6.78
CA TYR A 238 16.86 0.41 -7.37
C TYR A 238 16.70 1.34 -8.57
N THR A 239 17.13 2.60 -8.48
CA THR A 239 17.02 3.53 -9.62
C THR A 239 17.94 3.23 -10.80
N GLY A 240 18.84 2.23 -10.66
CA GLY A 240 19.66 1.71 -11.74
C GLY A 240 19.13 0.39 -12.29
N PRO A 241 19.94 -0.35 -13.07
CA PRO A 241 19.56 -1.62 -13.69
C PRO A 241 18.95 -2.68 -12.76
N MET A 242 19.27 -2.66 -11.47
CA MET A 242 18.86 -3.70 -10.52
C MET A 242 17.37 -3.74 -10.21
N PHE A 243 16.57 -2.69 -10.52
CA PHE A 243 15.11 -2.71 -10.35
C PHE A 243 14.48 -3.96 -10.98
N MET A 244 15.02 -4.43 -12.11
CA MET A 244 14.47 -5.56 -12.84
C MET A 244 14.51 -6.84 -11.99
N LYS A 245 15.62 -7.10 -11.29
CA LYS A 245 15.78 -8.29 -10.44
C LYS A 245 14.90 -8.19 -9.20
N TYR A 246 14.89 -7.05 -8.52
CA TYR A 246 14.06 -6.85 -7.32
C TYR A 246 12.56 -6.96 -7.64
N ASN A 247 12.12 -6.34 -8.73
CA ASN A 247 10.73 -6.42 -9.15
C ASN A 247 10.36 -7.83 -9.64
N ALA A 248 11.30 -8.60 -10.22
CA ALA A 248 11.07 -10.00 -10.57
C ALA A 248 10.92 -10.90 -9.34
N VAL A 249 11.71 -10.69 -8.26
CA VAL A 249 11.49 -11.38 -6.97
C VAL A 249 10.07 -11.14 -6.46
N LEU A 250 9.63 -9.88 -6.48
CA LEU A 250 8.33 -9.48 -5.93
C LEU A 250 7.15 -9.96 -6.79
N ARG A 251 7.30 -9.98 -8.12
CA ARG A 251 6.25 -10.44 -9.04
C ARG A 251 6.20 -11.95 -9.21
N GLY A 252 7.35 -12.64 -9.12
CA GLY A 252 7.48 -14.02 -9.56
C GLY A 252 7.40 -14.18 -11.09
N PHE A 253 7.58 -13.10 -11.86
CA PHE A 253 7.63 -13.12 -13.31
C PHE A 253 8.42 -11.90 -13.85
N PRO A 254 8.91 -11.92 -15.11
CA PRO A 254 8.84 -13.02 -16.07
C PRO A 254 9.72 -14.21 -15.67
N GLN A 255 9.31 -15.44 -16.02
CA GLN A 255 9.96 -16.67 -15.57
C GLN A 255 11.46 -16.70 -15.89
N GLN A 256 11.87 -16.23 -17.07
CA GLN A 256 13.28 -16.15 -17.46
C GLN A 256 14.12 -15.31 -16.49
N THR A 257 13.60 -14.17 -16.04
CA THR A 257 14.31 -13.34 -15.06
C THR A 257 14.33 -14.03 -13.70
N VAL A 258 13.24 -14.67 -13.29
CA VAL A 258 13.12 -15.40 -12.02
C VAL A 258 14.09 -16.58 -11.97
N ASP A 259 14.16 -17.38 -13.04
CA ASP A 259 15.09 -18.50 -13.16
C ASP A 259 16.54 -17.99 -13.10
N GLY A 260 16.81 -16.85 -13.75
CA GLY A 260 18.10 -16.15 -13.70
C GLY A 260 18.46 -15.54 -12.35
N LEU A 261 17.57 -15.55 -11.35
CA LEU A 261 17.93 -15.21 -9.96
C LEU A 261 18.62 -16.38 -9.25
N LYS A 262 18.49 -17.62 -9.74
CA LYS A 262 19.08 -18.83 -9.13
C LYS A 262 18.81 -18.94 -7.63
N GLY A 263 17.57 -18.63 -7.22
CA GLY A 263 17.16 -18.65 -5.80
C GLY A 263 17.65 -17.47 -4.95
N ASN A 264 18.24 -16.43 -5.56
CA ASN A 264 18.50 -15.17 -4.88
C ASN A 264 17.22 -14.36 -4.73
N THR A 265 16.92 -13.92 -3.50
CA THR A 265 15.69 -13.22 -3.15
C THR A 265 15.91 -11.75 -2.84
N TYR A 266 17.16 -11.26 -2.78
CA TYR A 266 17.48 -9.84 -2.49
C TYR A 266 16.70 -9.27 -1.29
N THR A 267 16.50 -10.09 -0.26
CA THR A 267 15.52 -9.83 0.80
C THR A 267 15.89 -8.57 1.57
N THR A 268 17.14 -8.49 2.03
CA THR A 268 17.69 -7.35 2.78
C THR A 268 17.59 -6.08 1.96
N THR A 269 17.98 -6.14 0.70
CA THR A 269 17.95 -5.00 -0.22
C THR A 269 16.52 -4.51 -0.46
N ILE A 270 15.57 -5.41 -0.71
CA ILE A 270 14.16 -5.07 -0.90
C ILE A 270 13.58 -4.41 0.36
N TYR A 271 13.89 -4.93 1.56
CA TYR A 271 13.46 -4.31 2.82
C TYR A 271 14.03 -2.91 3.01
N LEU A 272 15.30 -2.69 2.66
CA LEU A 272 15.95 -1.38 2.71
C LEU A 272 15.30 -0.38 1.74
N ILE A 273 14.96 -0.82 0.52
CA ILE A 273 14.21 0.00 -0.44
C ILE A 273 12.84 0.37 0.11
N VAL A 274 12.08 -0.61 0.63
CA VAL A 274 10.73 -0.38 1.17
C VAL A 274 10.77 0.57 2.37
N SER A 275 11.72 0.38 3.29
CA SER A 275 11.93 1.29 4.42
C SER A 275 12.23 2.71 3.96
N GLY A 276 13.14 2.85 2.98
CA GLY A 276 13.45 4.14 2.36
C GLY A 276 12.25 4.80 1.68
N ILE A 277 11.40 4.03 0.98
CA ILE A 277 10.15 4.53 0.39
C ILE A 277 9.22 5.08 1.48
N ILE A 278 9.00 4.32 2.55
CA ILE A 278 8.11 4.72 3.64
C ILE A 278 8.60 6.03 4.28
N LYS A 279 9.90 6.13 4.58
CA LYS A 279 10.51 7.34 5.14
C LYS A 279 10.35 8.53 4.19
N LEU A 280 10.78 8.40 2.93
CA LEU A 280 10.75 9.48 1.95
C LEU A 280 9.34 9.90 1.52
N SER A 281 8.36 8.99 1.52
CA SER A 281 6.97 9.32 1.16
C SER A 281 6.38 10.44 2.01
N ARG A 282 6.78 10.54 3.28
CA ARG A 282 6.33 11.56 4.24
C ARG A 282 6.80 12.96 3.84
N HIS A 283 7.92 13.05 3.11
CA HIS A 283 8.56 14.28 2.66
C HIS A 283 8.27 14.60 1.18
N MET A 284 7.59 13.71 0.45
CA MET A 284 7.26 13.95 -0.95
C MET A 284 6.31 15.14 -1.09
N LYS A 285 6.74 16.16 -1.83
CA LYS A 285 5.88 17.31 -2.18
C LYS A 285 4.81 16.85 -3.16
N ILE A 286 3.57 16.87 -2.72
CA ILE A 286 2.42 16.45 -3.53
C ILE A 286 2.26 17.45 -4.69
N PRO A 287 2.15 16.98 -5.95
CA PRO A 287 1.91 17.85 -7.09
C PRO A 287 0.53 18.51 -7.00
N GLU A 288 0.38 19.70 -7.59
CA GLU A 288 -0.85 20.50 -7.46
C GLU A 288 -2.08 19.79 -8.04
N ASP A 289 -1.90 19.07 -9.14
CA ASP A 289 -2.93 18.23 -9.78
C ASP A 289 -3.12 16.88 -9.09
N ARG A 290 -2.28 16.55 -8.10
CA ARG A 290 -2.22 15.28 -7.38
C ARG A 290 -2.05 14.06 -8.28
N MET A 291 -1.37 14.21 -9.41
CA MET A 291 -1.15 13.11 -10.35
C MET A 291 0.30 12.64 -10.40
N VAL A 292 0.45 11.32 -10.53
CA VAL A 292 1.67 10.69 -11.03
C VAL A 292 1.33 9.80 -12.22
N PHE A 293 2.26 9.65 -13.15
CA PHE A 293 2.03 8.99 -14.42
C PHE A 293 2.86 7.72 -14.54
N ARG A 294 2.32 6.70 -15.22
CA ARG A 294 3.09 5.49 -15.57
C ARG A 294 2.72 4.99 -16.96
N GLY A 295 3.75 4.78 -17.78
CA GLY A 295 3.62 4.17 -19.10
C GLY A 295 3.60 2.65 -19.03
N LEU A 296 2.76 2.03 -19.86
CA LEU A 296 2.68 0.59 -20.06
C LEU A 296 2.58 0.32 -21.56
N GLY A 297 3.57 -0.39 -22.10
CA GLY A 297 3.62 -0.79 -23.50
C GLY A 297 3.44 -2.29 -23.70
N GLY A 298 2.72 -2.66 -24.76
CA GLY A 298 2.57 -4.04 -25.23
C GLY A 298 1.74 -4.96 -24.33
N LEU A 299 0.97 -4.38 -23.39
CA LEU A 299 0.22 -5.13 -22.39
C LEU A 299 -1.29 -4.87 -22.47
N GLU A 300 -2.05 -5.96 -22.44
CA GLU A 300 -3.48 -5.91 -22.16
C GLU A 300 -3.73 -5.79 -20.66
N LEU A 301 -4.75 -5.03 -20.27
CA LEU A 301 -5.17 -4.98 -18.88
C LEU A 301 -6.03 -6.22 -18.57
N PRO A 302 -5.89 -6.82 -17.38
CA PRO A 302 -6.69 -7.96 -17.01
C PRO A 302 -8.17 -7.57 -16.86
N GLU A 303 -9.06 -8.57 -16.91
CA GLU A 303 -10.52 -8.36 -16.82
C GLU A 303 -10.90 -7.55 -15.57
N ALA A 304 -10.19 -7.71 -14.45
CA ALA A 304 -10.41 -6.98 -13.20
C ALA A 304 -10.29 -5.44 -13.34
N PHE A 305 -9.55 -4.94 -14.34
CA PHE A 305 -9.44 -3.49 -14.62
C PHE A 305 -10.53 -3.00 -15.60
N VAL A 306 -11.23 -3.90 -16.26
CA VAL A 306 -12.23 -3.60 -17.29
C VAL A 306 -13.64 -3.78 -16.75
N ARG A 307 -13.90 -4.92 -16.11
CA ARG A 307 -15.20 -5.33 -15.59
C ARG A 307 -15.22 -5.19 -14.07
N ALA A 308 -16.22 -4.47 -13.59
CA ALA A 308 -16.45 -4.35 -12.15
C ALA A 308 -16.81 -5.70 -11.54
N ASP A 309 -16.29 -5.96 -10.35
CA ASP A 309 -16.71 -7.09 -9.54
C ASP A 309 -18.12 -6.89 -8.94
N ARG A 310 -18.58 -7.84 -8.13
CA ARG A 310 -19.89 -7.77 -7.45
C ARG A 310 -20.06 -6.58 -6.50
N HIS A 311 -18.98 -5.89 -6.17
CA HIS A 311 -18.96 -4.71 -5.31
C HIS A 311 -18.80 -3.41 -6.11
N GLY A 312 -18.77 -3.47 -7.45
CA GLY A 312 -18.58 -2.31 -8.30
C GLY A 312 -17.10 -1.92 -8.49
N VAL A 313 -16.16 -2.71 -7.98
CA VAL A 313 -14.74 -2.38 -7.93
C VAL A 313 -14.04 -2.89 -9.19
N ARG A 314 -13.15 -2.06 -9.74
CA ARG A 314 -12.20 -2.44 -10.81
C ARG A 314 -10.80 -2.07 -10.36
N GLY A 315 -9.84 -2.96 -10.56
CA GLY A 315 -8.48 -2.71 -10.13
C GLY A 315 -7.69 -3.96 -9.82
N GLY A 316 -6.54 -3.77 -9.17
CA GLY A 316 -5.68 -4.85 -8.73
C GLY A 316 -4.44 -4.35 -8.00
N VAL A 317 -3.74 -5.30 -7.37
CA VAL A 317 -2.52 -5.05 -6.60
C VAL A 317 -1.29 -5.21 -7.49
N GLU A 318 -0.45 -4.19 -7.57
CA GLU A 318 0.89 -4.34 -8.18
C GLU A 318 1.81 -5.01 -7.16
N PHE A 319 2.35 -6.19 -7.47
CA PHE A 319 3.17 -6.95 -6.52
C PHE A 319 4.53 -6.31 -6.24
N ALA A 320 5.14 -5.70 -7.25
CA ALA A 320 6.46 -5.08 -7.18
C ALA A 320 6.40 -3.61 -6.77
N MET A 321 7.56 -2.98 -6.55
CA MET A 321 7.59 -1.53 -6.45
C MET A 321 7.17 -0.92 -7.79
N MET A 322 6.44 0.20 -7.75
CA MET A 322 5.88 0.81 -8.94
C MET A 322 6.48 2.18 -9.19
N SER A 323 7.42 2.25 -10.11
CA SER A 323 7.98 3.51 -10.60
C SER A 323 6.92 4.31 -11.37
N THR A 324 6.75 5.57 -11.00
CA THR A 324 5.88 6.54 -11.67
C THR A 324 6.68 7.83 -11.86
N THR A 325 6.15 8.79 -12.61
CA THR A 325 6.82 10.05 -12.90
C THR A 325 5.87 11.22 -12.75
N LEU A 326 6.39 12.40 -12.38
CA LEU A 326 5.64 13.66 -12.45
C LEU A 326 5.53 14.20 -13.88
N ASP A 327 6.40 13.75 -14.79
CA ASP A 327 6.40 14.17 -16.19
C ASP A 327 5.64 13.15 -17.07
N ARG A 328 4.46 13.55 -17.54
CA ARG A 328 3.65 12.74 -18.45
C ARG A 328 4.37 12.35 -19.74
N SER A 329 5.32 13.17 -20.21
CA SER A 329 6.10 12.89 -21.41
C SER A 329 7.06 11.71 -21.20
N VAL A 330 7.62 11.58 -19.99
CA VAL A 330 8.42 10.42 -19.58
C VAL A 330 7.54 9.17 -19.56
N ALA A 331 6.33 9.24 -18.98
CA ALA A 331 5.40 8.11 -18.99
C ALA A 331 5.04 7.67 -20.43
N LEU A 332 4.88 8.60 -21.36
CA LEU A 332 4.60 8.28 -22.76
C LEU A 332 5.75 7.50 -23.42
N GLN A 333 7.02 7.81 -23.12
CA GLN A 333 8.17 7.05 -23.62
C GLN A 333 8.09 5.57 -23.19
N TYR A 334 7.71 5.33 -21.94
CA TYR A 334 7.54 3.98 -21.38
C TYR A 334 6.27 3.26 -21.87
N ALA A 335 5.25 3.99 -22.35
CA ALA A 335 4.07 3.39 -22.96
C ALA A 335 4.38 2.74 -24.33
N GLY A 336 5.52 3.07 -24.94
CA GLY A 336 5.99 2.45 -26.17
C GLY A 336 5.03 2.67 -27.35
N THR A 337 5.05 1.74 -28.30
CA THR A 337 4.35 1.89 -29.59
C THR A 337 3.14 0.99 -29.74
N THR A 338 3.14 -0.15 -29.06
CA THR A 338 2.14 -1.21 -29.18
C THR A 338 1.21 -1.15 -27.98
N LEU A 339 -0.10 -1.00 -28.18
CA LEU A 339 -1.08 -0.80 -27.10
C LEU A 339 -0.66 0.24 -26.03
N PRO A 340 -0.23 1.45 -26.44
CA PRO A 340 0.31 2.43 -25.50
C PRO A 340 -0.74 2.83 -24.47
N THR A 341 -0.44 2.58 -23.20
CA THR A 341 -1.32 2.88 -22.08
C THR A 341 -0.62 3.80 -21.09
N ILE A 342 -1.29 4.86 -20.68
CA ILE A 342 -0.86 5.72 -19.58
C ILE A 342 -1.81 5.53 -18.41
N PHE A 343 -1.24 5.19 -17.27
CA PHE A 343 -1.89 5.26 -15.97
C PHE A 343 -1.74 6.66 -15.42
N GLU A 344 -2.87 7.29 -15.11
CA GLU A 344 -2.92 8.55 -14.38
C GLU A 344 -3.40 8.25 -12.97
N ILE A 345 -2.47 8.30 -12.03
CA ILE A 345 -2.67 7.79 -10.69
C ILE A 345 -2.81 8.99 -9.75
N ASN A 346 -4.00 9.14 -9.19
CA ASN A 346 -4.27 10.13 -8.17
C ASN A 346 -3.63 9.73 -6.85
N VAL A 347 -2.79 10.61 -6.30
CA VAL A 347 -2.07 10.42 -5.02
C VAL A 347 -2.64 11.29 -3.91
N GLY A 348 -2.58 10.77 -2.68
CA GLY A 348 -3.10 11.41 -1.48
C GLY A 348 -2.00 11.90 -0.53
N ALA A 349 -2.41 12.52 0.58
CA ALA A 349 -1.47 12.89 1.65
C ALA A 349 -0.86 11.67 2.37
N ILE A 350 -1.62 10.56 2.39
CA ILE A 350 -1.21 9.28 2.95
C ILE A 350 -0.72 8.37 1.82
N ASP A 351 -1.53 8.23 0.78
CA ASP A 351 -1.25 7.38 -0.39
C ASP A 351 -0.35 8.08 -1.41
N ARG A 352 0.88 8.41 -1.01
CA ARG A 352 1.93 8.98 -1.88
C ARG A 352 3.19 8.14 -1.85
N GLY A 353 3.90 8.11 -2.99
CA GLY A 353 5.19 7.44 -3.11
C GLY A 353 6.35 8.32 -2.62
N ALA A 354 7.56 7.79 -2.74
CA ALA A 354 8.80 8.50 -2.46
C ALA A 354 9.33 9.20 -3.71
N SER A 355 9.68 10.48 -3.61
CA SER A 355 10.46 11.12 -4.67
C SER A 355 11.91 10.65 -4.63
N LEU A 356 12.38 10.05 -5.72
CA LEU A 356 13.73 9.51 -5.84
C LEU A 356 14.65 10.39 -6.68
N VAL A 357 14.14 11.48 -7.27
CA VAL A 357 14.88 12.41 -8.16
C VAL A 357 16.26 12.80 -7.61
N TRP A 358 16.31 13.10 -6.31
CA TRP A 358 17.50 13.58 -5.63
C TRP A 358 18.58 12.51 -5.40
N LEU A 359 18.29 11.21 -5.59
CA LEU A 359 19.27 10.12 -5.51
C LEU A 359 19.34 9.26 -6.77
N SER A 360 18.37 9.43 -7.68
CA SER A 360 18.19 8.56 -8.83
C SER A 360 19.38 8.60 -9.77
N GLN A 361 19.68 7.44 -10.37
CA GLN A 361 20.62 7.33 -11.46
C GLN A 361 20.12 8.00 -12.75
N TYR A 362 18.82 8.31 -12.85
CA TYR A 362 18.18 9.01 -13.97
C TYR A 362 17.29 10.16 -13.46
N PRO A 363 17.86 11.25 -12.91
CA PRO A 363 17.08 12.31 -12.27
C PRO A 363 16.03 12.97 -13.18
N ALA A 364 16.26 12.99 -14.49
CA ALA A 364 15.34 13.57 -15.48
C ALA A 364 14.02 12.79 -15.62
N GLU A 365 13.93 11.57 -15.09
CA GLU A 365 12.68 10.79 -15.11
C GLU A 365 11.67 11.24 -14.05
N GLU A 366 12.05 12.18 -13.18
CA GLU A 366 11.19 12.70 -12.10
C GLU A 366 10.49 11.59 -11.29
N GLU A 367 11.24 10.53 -10.96
CA GLU A 367 10.68 9.29 -10.44
C GLU A 367 10.03 9.46 -9.06
N ILE A 368 8.76 9.04 -8.97
CA ILE A 368 8.03 8.80 -7.73
C ILE A 368 7.81 7.30 -7.59
N LEU A 369 8.38 6.69 -6.55
CA LEU A 369 8.31 5.25 -6.32
C LEU A 369 7.24 4.89 -5.30
N LEU A 370 6.27 4.08 -5.72
CA LEU A 370 5.26 3.52 -4.83
C LEU A 370 5.72 2.17 -4.25
N PRO A 371 5.38 1.88 -2.97
CA PRO A 371 5.78 0.64 -2.32
C PRO A 371 5.13 -0.58 -2.98
N PRO A 372 5.72 -1.78 -2.83
CA PRO A 372 5.15 -3.00 -3.37
C PRO A 372 3.80 -3.29 -2.75
N ARG A 373 2.96 -4.01 -3.52
CA ARG A 373 1.59 -4.36 -3.13
C ARG A 373 0.69 -3.16 -2.91
N SER A 374 0.95 -2.06 -3.59
CA SER A 374 0.01 -0.95 -3.67
C SER A 374 -1.19 -1.36 -4.52
N TYR A 375 -2.40 -1.00 -4.06
CA TYR A 375 -3.64 -1.29 -4.77
C TYR A 375 -3.96 -0.14 -5.73
N LEU A 376 -4.36 -0.49 -6.95
CA LEU A 376 -4.77 0.47 -7.99
C LEU A 376 -6.23 0.25 -8.30
N GLU A 377 -7.05 1.27 -8.06
CA GLU A 377 -8.48 1.26 -8.35
C GLU A 377 -8.77 2.09 -9.59
N VAL A 378 -9.51 1.55 -10.55
CA VAL A 378 -9.94 2.26 -11.77
C VAL A 378 -11.10 3.18 -11.47
N VAL A 379 -10.81 4.49 -11.52
CA VAL A 379 -11.80 5.55 -11.34
C VAL A 379 -12.26 6.07 -12.70
N GLY A 380 -13.55 5.97 -13.00
CA GLY A 380 -14.11 6.39 -14.28
C GLY A 380 -13.84 5.44 -15.45
N LEU A 381 -14.13 5.87 -16.67
CA LEU A 381 -13.92 5.07 -17.87
C LEU A 381 -12.53 5.31 -18.44
N ALA A 382 -11.94 4.27 -19.04
CA ALA A 382 -10.76 4.46 -19.86
C ALA A 382 -11.10 5.42 -21.01
N ARG A 383 -10.24 6.42 -21.19
CA ARG A 383 -10.35 7.40 -22.28
C ARG A 383 -9.24 7.16 -23.28
N PHE A 384 -9.40 7.73 -24.46
CA PHE A 384 -8.40 7.61 -25.51
C PHE A 384 -8.02 9.00 -25.98
N GLU A 385 -6.73 9.24 -26.11
CA GLU A 385 -6.16 10.51 -26.56
C GLU A 385 -5.26 10.26 -27.76
N VAL A 386 -5.11 11.25 -28.63
CA VAL A 386 -4.17 11.19 -29.75
C VAL A 386 -2.82 11.72 -29.26
N GLY A 387 -1.79 10.90 -29.33
CA GLY A 387 -0.42 11.26 -28.99
C GLY A 387 0.21 12.25 -29.96
N PRO A 388 1.37 12.85 -29.62
CA PRO A 388 2.09 13.78 -30.49
C PRO A 388 2.46 13.20 -31.86
N ASP A 389 2.54 11.87 -31.96
CA ASP A 389 2.85 11.09 -33.15
C ASP A 389 1.60 10.60 -33.91
N GLY A 390 0.41 11.08 -33.53
CA GLY A 390 -0.87 10.71 -34.13
C GLY A 390 -1.42 9.36 -33.67
N ARG A 391 -0.75 8.65 -32.75
CA ARG A 391 -1.21 7.33 -32.28
C ARG A 391 -2.23 7.46 -31.16
N MET A 392 -3.19 6.54 -31.12
CA MET A 392 -4.15 6.46 -30.02
C MET A 392 -3.48 5.91 -28.75
N ILE A 393 -3.55 6.69 -27.67
CA ILE A 393 -3.06 6.32 -26.34
C ILE A 393 -4.28 6.05 -25.45
N ARG A 394 -4.29 4.88 -24.80
CA ARG A 394 -5.30 4.55 -23.79
C ARG A 394 -4.91 5.19 -22.46
N ILE A 395 -5.77 6.01 -21.90
CA ILE A 395 -5.57 6.59 -20.57
C ILE A 395 -6.51 5.93 -19.57
N VAL A 396 -5.94 5.47 -18.47
CA VAL A 396 -6.67 4.85 -17.37
C VAL A 396 -6.47 5.69 -16.12
N SER A 397 -7.54 6.32 -15.66
CA SER A 397 -7.55 7.07 -14.42
C SER A 397 -7.66 6.11 -13.24
N LEU A 398 -6.73 6.26 -12.30
CA LEU A 398 -6.57 5.37 -11.16
C LEU A 398 -6.52 6.19 -9.87
N LYS A 399 -6.94 5.56 -8.77
CA LYS A 399 -6.57 5.97 -7.41
C LYS A 399 -5.67 4.90 -6.83
N VAL A 400 -4.65 5.31 -6.07
CA VAL A 400 -3.76 4.37 -5.38
C VAL A 400 -4.10 4.30 -3.89
N ASN A 401 -4.02 3.09 -3.34
CA ASN A 401 -3.76 2.89 -1.92
C ASN A 401 -2.35 2.35 -1.76
N ALA A 402 -1.46 3.19 -1.24
CA ALA A 402 -0.07 2.84 -1.10
C ALA A 402 0.10 1.89 0.09
N ASN A 403 0.80 0.79 -0.10
CA ASN A 403 1.02 -0.18 0.99
C ASN A 403 2.14 0.27 1.94
N VAL A 404 1.87 1.33 2.69
CA VAL A 404 2.74 1.87 3.73
C VAL A 404 2.63 1.09 5.06
N THR A 405 1.91 -0.03 5.07
CA THR A 405 1.81 -0.92 6.25
C THR A 405 3.03 -1.81 6.45
N SER A 406 3.94 -1.82 5.48
CA SER A 406 5.24 -2.47 5.65
C SER A 406 6.05 -1.73 6.70
N SER A 407 6.86 -2.45 7.47
CA SER A 407 7.66 -1.86 8.54
C SER A 407 8.94 -1.21 8.00
N THR A 408 9.37 -0.10 8.61
CA THR A 408 10.74 0.42 8.40
C THR A 408 11.77 -0.54 9.01
N ILE A 409 13.05 -0.37 8.69
CA ILE A 409 14.13 -1.16 9.29
C ILE A 409 14.13 -1.04 10.82
N GLU A 410 13.97 0.17 11.35
CA GLU A 410 13.91 0.42 12.78
C GLU A 410 12.75 -0.34 13.44
N GLU A 411 11.58 -0.35 12.79
CA GLU A 411 10.41 -1.09 13.27
C GLU A 411 10.61 -2.61 13.19
N ILE A 412 11.37 -3.10 12.21
CA ILE A 412 11.73 -4.52 12.10
C ILE A 412 12.71 -4.93 13.21
N GLU A 413 13.74 -4.11 13.44
CA GLU A 413 14.74 -4.32 14.51
C GLU A 413 14.09 -4.21 15.91
N ALA A 414 13.15 -3.28 16.10
CA ALA A 414 12.41 -3.11 17.34
C ALA A 414 11.43 -4.25 17.62
N ARG A 415 10.95 -4.97 16.59
CA ARG A 415 9.91 -5.99 16.75
C ARG A 415 10.27 -7.08 17.76
N ARG A 416 11.53 -7.54 17.81
CA ARG A 416 11.97 -8.55 18.81
C ARG A 416 11.89 -8.01 20.23
N LYS A 417 12.29 -6.74 20.44
CA LYS A 417 12.14 -6.02 21.71
C LYS A 417 10.67 -5.89 22.08
N ASP A 418 9.82 -5.43 21.16
CA ASP A 418 8.40 -5.20 21.43
C ASP A 418 7.66 -6.49 21.81
N LEU A 419 7.93 -7.60 21.11
CA LEU A 419 7.35 -8.90 21.44
C LEU A 419 7.80 -9.40 22.82
N PHE A 420 9.10 -9.25 23.13
CA PHE A 420 9.64 -9.62 24.43
C PHE A 420 9.02 -8.78 25.56
N LEU A 421 8.97 -7.46 25.39
CA LEU A 421 8.40 -6.54 26.37
C LEU A 421 6.90 -6.79 26.56
N SER A 422 6.16 -7.06 25.49
CA SER A 422 4.73 -7.43 25.59
C SER A 422 4.53 -8.68 26.44
N ALA A 423 5.37 -9.71 26.25
CA ALA A 423 5.31 -10.93 27.06
C ALA A 423 5.74 -10.69 28.53
N ALA A 424 6.74 -9.83 28.75
CA ALA A 424 7.20 -9.43 30.07
C ALA A 424 6.16 -8.61 30.85
N GLU A 425 5.49 -7.66 30.18
CA GLU A 425 4.39 -6.88 30.72
C GLU A 425 3.18 -7.75 31.05
N ASN A 426 2.84 -8.72 30.19
CA ASN A 426 1.80 -9.70 30.48
C ASN A 426 2.15 -10.52 31.73
N THR A 427 3.39 -10.98 31.84
CA THR A 427 3.87 -11.72 33.02
C THR A 427 3.77 -10.87 34.29
N LEU A 428 4.16 -9.59 34.24
CA LEU A 428 4.00 -8.65 35.36
C LEU A 428 2.53 -8.50 35.75
N PHE A 429 1.63 -8.36 34.77
CA PHE A 429 0.20 -8.28 35.01
C PHE A 429 -0.36 -9.56 35.67
N GLU A 430 0.09 -10.74 35.22
CA GLU A 430 -0.29 -12.03 35.79
C GLU A 430 0.19 -12.16 37.24
N VAL A 431 1.46 -11.85 37.52
CA VAL A 431 2.02 -11.85 38.89
C VAL A 431 1.22 -10.91 39.79
N LYS A 432 0.94 -9.69 39.33
CA LYS A 432 0.13 -8.71 40.09
C LYS A 432 -1.27 -9.26 40.39
N SER A 433 -1.91 -9.84 39.39
CA SER A 433 -3.26 -10.40 39.51
C SER A 433 -3.30 -11.60 40.46
N ARG A 434 -2.33 -12.52 40.35
CA ARG A 434 -2.21 -13.70 41.22
C ARG A 434 -1.93 -13.29 42.66
N LEU A 435 -0.97 -12.40 42.89
CA LEU A 435 -0.67 -11.92 44.24
C LEU A 435 -1.87 -11.20 44.87
N ALA A 436 -2.63 -10.42 44.10
CA ALA A 436 -3.85 -9.77 44.58
C ALA A 436 -4.95 -10.75 45.04
N LEU A 437 -4.93 -11.99 44.54
CA LEU A 437 -5.77 -13.09 45.00
C LEU A 437 -5.14 -13.81 46.21
N GLU A 438 -3.86 -14.16 46.11
CA GLU A 438 -3.12 -14.90 47.15
C GLU A 438 -3.10 -14.18 48.50
N VAL A 439 -2.99 -12.85 48.51
CA VAL A 439 -3.05 -12.04 49.75
C VAL A 439 -4.37 -12.18 50.50
N LYS A 440 -5.43 -12.69 49.85
CA LYS A 440 -6.78 -12.86 50.42
C LYS A 440 -7.12 -14.33 50.71
N THR A 441 -6.23 -15.27 50.44
CA THR A 441 -6.54 -16.70 50.62
C THR A 441 -6.67 -17.05 52.10
N PRO A 442 -7.52 -18.02 52.48
CA PRO A 442 -7.67 -18.45 53.87
C PRO A 442 -6.34 -18.83 54.53
N ALA A 443 -5.45 -19.53 53.80
CA ALA A 443 -4.12 -19.89 54.30
C ALA A 443 -3.27 -18.65 54.67
N THR A 444 -3.31 -17.60 53.84
CA THR A 444 -2.64 -16.33 54.14
C THR A 444 -3.28 -15.63 55.34
N LEU A 445 -4.61 -15.64 55.44
CA LEU A 445 -5.33 -15.03 56.56
C LEU A 445 -5.07 -15.77 57.89
N GLU A 446 -5.10 -17.10 57.89
CA GLU A 446 -4.73 -17.94 59.04
C GLU A 446 -3.27 -17.71 59.46
N PHE A 447 -2.36 -17.59 58.49
CA PHE A 447 -0.97 -17.25 58.75
C PHE A 447 -0.82 -15.90 59.49
N LEU A 448 -1.66 -14.91 59.18
CA LEU A 448 -1.67 -13.60 59.86
C LEU A 448 -2.20 -13.69 61.29
N ASP A 449 -3.22 -14.53 61.54
CA ASP A 449 -3.86 -14.66 62.86
C ASP A 449 -2.95 -15.32 63.91
N HIS A 450 -2.00 -16.17 63.50
CA HIS A 450 -1.10 -16.90 64.40
C HIS A 450 0.18 -16.14 64.82
N ARG A 451 0.31 -14.83 64.57
CA ARG A 451 1.49 -14.00 64.96
C ARG A 451 1.10 -12.86 65.92
N PRO A 452 1.71 -12.71 67.12
CA PRO A 452 1.13 -11.93 68.22
C PRO A 452 1.35 -10.40 68.23
N TYR A 453 1.75 -9.74 67.13
CA TYR A 453 2.10 -8.30 67.18
C TYR A 453 1.39 -7.48 66.10
N GLU A 454 0.60 -6.50 66.56
CA GLU A 454 -0.14 -5.49 65.79
C GLU A 454 0.72 -4.68 64.78
N ARG A 455 2.05 -4.74 64.87
CA ARG A 455 2.94 -3.93 64.03
C ARG A 455 3.00 -4.31 62.56
N ASN A 456 2.47 -5.47 62.14
CA ASN A 456 2.66 -5.94 60.76
C ASN A 456 1.42 -6.58 60.09
N ARG A 457 0.21 -6.14 60.45
CA ARG A 457 -1.04 -6.56 59.76
C ARG A 457 -1.03 -6.33 58.24
N LYS A 458 -0.17 -5.44 57.72
CA LYS A 458 0.01 -5.16 56.28
C LYS A 458 1.26 -5.81 55.67
N LEU A 459 1.98 -6.67 56.39
CA LEU A 459 3.27 -7.21 55.92
C LEU A 459 3.11 -8.06 54.65
N HIS A 460 2.06 -8.88 54.57
CA HIS A 460 1.73 -9.65 53.37
C HIS A 460 1.42 -8.74 52.16
N LEU A 461 0.75 -7.61 52.37
CA LEU A 461 0.52 -6.60 51.32
C LEU A 461 1.83 -5.94 50.90
N LYS A 462 2.70 -5.58 51.86
CA LYS A 462 4.03 -5.01 51.57
C LYS A 462 4.94 -6.00 50.84
N LEU A 463 4.87 -7.28 51.18
CA LEU A 463 5.61 -8.35 50.50
C LEU A 463 5.11 -8.53 49.07
N ALA A 464 3.80 -8.61 48.87
CA ALA A 464 3.21 -8.69 47.54
C ALA A 464 3.60 -7.47 46.68
N ASP A 465 3.52 -6.26 47.25
CA ASP A 465 3.94 -5.01 46.61
C ASP A 465 5.44 -5.00 46.29
N SER A 466 6.29 -5.51 47.18
CA SER A 466 7.74 -5.68 46.95
C SER A 466 8.03 -6.63 45.80
N VAL A 467 7.35 -7.78 45.74
CA VAL A 467 7.51 -8.75 44.63
C VAL A 467 7.07 -8.13 43.31
N VAL A 468 5.91 -7.45 43.27
CA VAL A 468 5.46 -6.73 42.07
C VAL A 468 6.46 -5.65 41.66
N THR A 469 7.02 -4.91 42.63
CA THR A 469 8.02 -3.86 42.37
C THR A 469 9.31 -4.45 41.79
N GLU A 470 9.77 -5.60 42.30
CA GLU A 470 10.95 -6.28 41.75
C GLU A 470 10.72 -6.79 40.32
N VAL A 471 9.54 -7.38 40.04
CA VAL A 471 9.18 -7.82 38.69
C VAL A 471 9.07 -6.61 37.76
N ALA A 472 8.47 -5.50 38.20
CA ALA A 472 8.38 -4.28 37.42
C ALA A 472 9.77 -3.69 37.11
N ALA A 473 10.67 -3.63 38.11
CA ALA A 473 12.05 -3.20 37.92
C ALA A 473 12.80 -4.11 36.94
N TRP A 474 12.54 -5.42 36.97
CA TRP A 474 13.08 -6.36 35.99
C TRP A 474 12.58 -6.05 34.58
N VAL A 475 11.29 -5.77 34.38
CA VAL A 475 10.75 -5.36 33.06
C VAL A 475 11.41 -4.05 32.58
N GLU A 476 11.52 -3.05 33.46
CA GLU A 476 12.12 -1.75 33.12
C GLU A 476 13.60 -1.86 32.74
N LYS A 477 14.35 -2.78 33.35
CA LYS A 477 15.73 -3.08 32.96
C LYS A 477 15.84 -3.46 31.48
N TYR A 478 14.94 -4.31 30.98
CA TYR A 478 14.92 -4.69 29.56
C TYR A 478 14.31 -3.60 28.68
N ARG A 479 13.33 -2.82 29.18
CA ARG A 479 12.77 -1.69 28.43
C ARG A 479 13.84 -0.65 28.06
N ALA A 480 14.78 -0.42 28.98
CA ALA A 480 15.89 0.52 28.82
C ALA A 480 16.99 0.07 27.84
N LEU A 481 16.98 -1.20 27.39
CA LEU A 481 17.95 -1.69 26.41
C LEU A 481 17.55 -1.29 24.99
N GLU A 482 18.52 -0.96 24.15
CA GLU A 482 18.28 -0.64 22.74
C GLU A 482 17.82 -1.88 21.95
N PRO A 483 17.03 -1.72 20.87
CA PRO A 483 16.57 -2.82 20.01
C PRO A 483 17.66 -3.80 19.57
N GLU A 484 18.86 -3.31 19.29
CA GLU A 484 20.00 -4.09 18.81
C GLU A 484 20.42 -5.18 19.81
N TRP A 485 20.22 -4.94 21.12
CA TRP A 485 20.48 -5.92 22.16
C TRP A 485 19.59 -7.17 22.00
N PHE A 486 18.34 -6.99 21.57
CA PHE A 486 17.39 -8.08 21.35
C PHE A 486 17.64 -8.84 20.03
N ASN A 487 18.50 -8.32 19.17
CA ASN A 487 18.85 -8.93 17.89
C ASN A 487 20.07 -9.87 18.00
N ASP A 488 20.80 -9.83 19.11
CA ASP A 488 21.79 -10.87 19.43
C ASP A 488 21.10 -12.14 19.96
N GLU A 489 21.34 -13.26 19.27
CA GLU A 489 20.62 -14.50 19.54
C GLU A 489 20.93 -15.07 20.94
N TRP A 490 22.15 -14.89 21.44
CA TRP A 490 22.55 -15.38 22.76
C TRP A 490 21.96 -14.53 23.88
N GLN A 491 21.98 -13.21 23.72
CA GLN A 491 21.37 -12.25 24.65
C GLN A 491 19.86 -12.46 24.71
N TYR A 492 19.21 -12.55 23.55
CA TYR A 492 17.77 -12.77 23.46
C TYR A 492 17.36 -14.11 24.07
N ALA A 493 18.05 -15.21 23.74
CA ALA A 493 17.76 -16.52 24.31
C ALA A 493 17.93 -16.54 25.84
N ALA A 494 18.95 -15.86 26.37
CA ALA A 494 19.13 -15.72 27.81
C ALA A 494 17.98 -14.92 28.46
N ALA A 495 17.57 -13.80 27.85
CA ALA A 495 16.45 -13.00 28.34
C ALA A 495 15.13 -13.78 28.33
N VAL A 496 14.84 -14.51 27.26
CA VAL A 496 13.63 -15.34 27.14
C VAL A 496 13.64 -16.44 28.20
N ARG A 497 14.78 -17.08 28.46
CA ARG A 497 14.89 -18.06 29.54
C ARG A 497 14.58 -17.44 30.91
N ASP A 498 15.11 -16.25 31.18
CA ASP A 498 14.82 -15.55 32.44
C ASP A 498 13.33 -15.18 32.53
N LEU A 499 12.73 -14.68 31.43
CA LEU A 499 11.31 -14.39 31.34
C LEU A 499 10.43 -15.60 31.66
N THR A 500 10.75 -16.78 31.12
CA THR A 500 9.97 -18.02 31.36
C THR A 500 9.99 -18.47 32.83
N ARG A 501 10.97 -18.02 33.62
CA ARG A 501 11.12 -18.36 35.04
C ARG A 501 10.58 -17.27 35.96
N LEU A 502 10.31 -16.08 35.44
CA LEU A 502 10.01 -14.88 36.21
C LEU A 502 8.75 -15.06 37.08
N GLU A 503 7.67 -15.59 36.52
CA GLU A 503 6.43 -15.85 37.26
C GLU A 503 6.66 -16.89 38.37
N ALA A 504 7.30 -18.01 38.05
CA ALA A 504 7.58 -19.07 39.01
C ALA A 504 8.48 -18.58 40.15
N ALA A 505 9.50 -17.76 39.85
CA ALA A 505 10.35 -17.13 40.84
C ALA A 505 9.58 -16.14 41.73
N ALA A 506 8.71 -15.32 41.15
CA ALA A 506 7.87 -14.37 41.88
C ALA A 506 6.91 -15.08 42.84
N MET A 507 6.19 -16.11 42.34
CA MET A 507 5.25 -16.89 43.14
C MET A 507 5.97 -17.77 44.17
N GLY A 508 7.13 -18.32 43.83
CA GLY A 508 7.97 -19.07 44.77
C GLY A 508 8.46 -18.19 45.93
N LYS A 509 8.89 -16.96 45.63
CA LYS A 509 9.25 -15.96 46.66
C LYS A 509 8.06 -15.65 47.56
N TRP A 510 6.86 -15.45 46.99
CA TRP A 510 5.63 -15.29 47.78
C TRP A 510 5.36 -16.50 48.69
N GLN A 511 5.33 -17.71 48.14
CA GLN A 511 5.03 -18.93 48.90
C GLN A 511 6.02 -19.17 50.04
N HIS A 512 7.31 -18.95 49.80
CA HIS A 512 8.34 -19.11 50.81
C HIS A 512 8.10 -18.20 52.02
N TRP A 513 7.78 -16.93 51.77
CA TRP A 513 7.69 -15.90 52.80
C TRP A 513 6.32 -15.77 53.45
N ALA A 514 5.25 -15.94 52.67
CA ALA A 514 3.88 -15.81 53.13
C ALA A 514 3.31 -17.13 53.67
N VAL A 515 3.84 -18.29 53.27
CA VAL A 515 3.22 -19.60 53.56
C VAL A 515 4.16 -20.59 54.27
N ALA A 516 5.47 -20.62 53.98
CA ALA A 516 6.34 -21.75 54.38
C ALA A 516 7.14 -21.62 55.70
N LYS A 517 7.43 -20.41 56.24
CA LYS A 517 8.30 -20.15 57.43
C LYS A 517 9.73 -20.74 57.37
N ALA A 518 10.77 -19.89 57.31
CA ALA A 518 12.06 -20.15 57.97
C ALA A 518 12.83 -18.83 58.28
N GLY A 519 13.14 -18.58 59.56
CA GLY A 519 14.16 -17.59 59.99
C GLY A 519 13.67 -16.20 60.47
N PRO A 520 14.49 -15.48 61.28
CA PRO A 520 14.24 -14.07 61.63
C PRO A 520 14.17 -13.25 60.34
N ALA A 521 13.25 -12.29 60.29
CA ALA A 521 12.78 -11.60 59.09
C ALA A 521 13.82 -10.74 58.32
N GLU A 522 15.11 -10.88 58.61
CA GLU A 522 16.16 -9.91 58.27
C GLU A 522 17.18 -10.39 57.21
N SER A 523 17.08 -11.59 56.61
CA SER A 523 18.20 -12.07 55.76
C SER A 523 17.88 -12.60 54.35
N LEU A 524 16.64 -12.58 53.87
CA LEU A 524 16.32 -12.91 52.46
C LEU A 524 15.18 -12.05 51.87
N CYS A 525 14.53 -11.16 52.64
CA CYS A 525 13.70 -10.09 52.07
C CYS A 525 14.55 -9.19 51.13
N ASP A 526 15.86 -9.23 51.32
CA ASP A 526 16.87 -8.51 50.55
C ASP A 526 17.45 -9.32 49.38
N GLU A 527 17.07 -10.59 49.17
CA GLU A 527 17.54 -11.34 48.00
C GLU A 527 16.71 -11.00 46.76
N PRO A 528 17.31 -10.38 45.72
CA PRO A 528 16.58 -9.97 44.53
C PRO A 528 16.04 -11.20 43.79
N ILE A 529 14.87 -11.07 43.16
CA ILE A 529 14.28 -12.11 42.30
C ILE A 529 15.28 -12.66 41.25
N GLU A 530 16.23 -11.84 40.81
CA GLU A 530 17.34 -12.23 39.91
C GLU A 530 18.25 -13.32 40.48
N LYS A 531 18.47 -13.37 41.80
CA LYS A 531 19.23 -14.46 42.43
C LYS A 531 18.41 -15.74 42.51
N VAL A 532 17.11 -15.64 42.76
CA VAL A 532 16.20 -16.79 42.82
C VAL A 532 16.12 -17.50 41.46
N MET A 533 16.04 -16.74 40.36
CA MET A 533 15.99 -17.29 38.99
C MET A 533 17.24 -18.08 38.57
N ARG A 534 18.39 -17.86 39.21
CA ARG A 534 19.65 -18.57 38.91
C ARG A 534 19.79 -19.91 39.63
N VAL A 535 18.98 -20.14 40.66
CA VAL A 535 19.07 -21.31 41.55
C VAL A 535 17.97 -22.34 41.26
N SER A 536 16.87 -21.91 40.63
CA SER A 536 15.82 -22.74 40.03
C SER A 536 16.14 -23.10 38.58
#